data_AF-A0A150LA35-F1
#
_entry.id   AF-A0A150LA35-F1
#
_cell.length_a   1.000
_cell.length_b   1.000
_cell.length_c   1.000
_cell.angle_alpha   90.00
_cell.angle_beta   90.00
_cell.angle_gamma   90.00
#
_symmetry.space_group_name_H-M   'P 1'
#
loop_
_entity.id
_entity.type
_entity.pdbx_description
1 polymer ?
#
loop_
_entity_poly.entity_id
_entity_poly.type
_entity_poly.pdbx_seq_one_letter_code
_entity_poly.pdbx_strand_id
1 'polypeptide(L)'
;MKFYRLFIAAIVILAISGFGHTNTFAADKADALVNSAVKAGKTLDNMTTVGKKATGKNIPTKEYNAAVKKYKSAKSAVNKQSGKKKKANLSKLKTVNTQISRGKKYINAVSNGKKIASKKAKLDKDIKMGVINSKTLVAYSNLSKDLNKYASTFDAVYDKKTRDTVKKLYKTPAEKIKKDLNYAIIVKKAIDETSKLMKSNTSSNKLAVPYYKILLNIDSIPQQKMKQQLMKEVKKINSTIPSKLKTGKFAEYVNLEMNFERLDSYISKGKSNAKVPGLYNQLKKNITSISSKTDKARLQKRFSGIMNRQKVSIKELKGMLTKSAIAKGIPPEVVKSIAVTENGNLTQFLPNGEVFKSHDNGYGIMQVTPMSDSDKSYDWNRVKYDLSYNIQAGVEILAKKWTYAFLSSPVMPKINNGEKNLLENWYFAIMAYNGLSTKNDPNKVTKPYQLKVYENMKNRTLMNPEIVKKQDVIFTGNPVKLKTTPIKTKLKTKSTQFYKKNDRVTISASANFRTKPTTKSTRKSFPKGTKVTILGGAIEDDSPANLFTWYKVSVSGAKGTWYVASSNLK
;
A
#
# COMPACT_ATOMS: atom_id res chain seq x y z
N MET A 1 25.31 -74.52 73.82
CA MET A 1 23.92 -74.34 74.31
C MET A 1 23.02 -74.43 73.08
N LYS A 2 22.40 -75.59 72.75
CA LYS A 2 21.07 -76.05 73.23
C LYS A 2 20.04 -74.90 73.11
N PHE A 3 19.00 -74.93 72.27
CA PHE A 3 18.01 -76.00 72.07
C PHE A 3 17.28 -75.92 70.71
N TYR A 4 16.93 -77.11 70.21
CA TYR A 4 15.89 -77.44 69.23
C TYR A 4 14.48 -76.97 69.65
N ARG A 5 13.57 -76.81 68.66
CA ARG A 5 12.29 -77.56 68.61
C ARG A 5 11.53 -77.38 67.28
N LEU A 6 11.36 -78.50 66.58
CA LEU A 6 10.26 -78.77 65.65
C LEU A 6 8.92 -78.71 66.38
N PHE A 7 7.84 -78.38 65.66
CA PHE A 7 6.53 -78.98 65.91
C PHE A 7 5.78 -79.22 64.59
N ILE A 8 5.36 -80.47 64.40
CA ILE A 8 4.42 -80.97 63.39
C ILE A 8 3.07 -81.19 64.07
N ALA A 9 1.97 -80.82 63.41
CA ALA A 9 0.61 -81.40 63.49
C ALA A 9 -0.35 -80.42 62.78
N ALA A 10 -1.48 -80.75 62.16
CA ALA A 10 -2.07 -81.97 61.60
C ALA A 10 -3.28 -81.48 60.77
N ILE A 11 -3.73 -82.31 59.83
CA ILE A 11 -4.79 -82.06 58.83
C ILE A 11 -6.16 -81.83 59.49
N VAL A 12 -6.95 -80.88 58.97
CA VAL A 12 -8.42 -81.02 58.91
C VAL A 12 -8.93 -80.49 57.56
N ILE A 13 -9.32 -81.42 56.70
CA ILE A 13 -10.26 -81.18 55.60
C ILE A 13 -11.64 -81.18 56.22
N LEU A 14 -12.32 -80.03 56.20
CA LEU A 14 -13.76 -79.94 56.42
C LEU A 14 -14.37 -79.37 55.14
N ALA A 15 -14.91 -80.28 54.34
CA ALA A 15 -15.89 -79.96 53.31
C ALA A 15 -17.15 -79.45 54.01
N ILE A 16 -17.39 -78.14 53.93
CA ILE A 16 -18.72 -77.56 54.16
C ILE A 16 -19.18 -77.01 52.82
N SER A 17 -20.09 -77.76 52.20
CA SER A 17 -21.00 -77.29 51.17
C SER A 17 -21.88 -76.18 51.74
N GLY A 18 -21.41 -74.94 51.63
CA GLY A 18 -22.16 -73.73 51.94
C GLY A 18 -22.31 -72.89 50.68
N PHE A 19 -23.38 -73.13 49.93
CA PHE A 19 -23.82 -72.27 48.84
C PHE A 19 -24.12 -70.86 49.38
N GLY A 20 -23.47 -69.85 48.82
CA GLY A 20 -24.07 -68.52 48.63
C GLY A 20 -23.77 -67.42 49.66
N HIS A 21 -22.52 -66.94 49.77
CA HIS A 21 -22.27 -65.54 50.19
C HIS A 21 -20.94 -64.89 49.71
N THR A 22 -20.30 -65.39 48.64
CA THR A 22 -19.03 -64.81 48.12
C THR A 22 -19.21 -63.68 47.10
N ASN A 23 -20.44 -63.35 46.69
CA ASN A 23 -20.69 -62.43 45.58
C ASN A 23 -20.73 -60.93 45.94
N THR A 24 -20.86 -60.55 47.22
CA THR A 24 -20.97 -59.14 47.63
C THR A 24 -19.61 -58.43 47.65
N PHE A 25 -18.60 -59.00 48.30
CA PHE A 25 -17.24 -58.42 48.37
C PHE A 25 -16.56 -58.26 47.00
N ALA A 26 -16.72 -59.24 46.11
CA ALA A 26 -16.16 -59.16 44.75
C ALA A 26 -16.88 -58.10 43.89
N ALA A 27 -18.19 -57.92 44.09
CA ALA A 27 -18.97 -56.89 43.42
C ALA A 27 -18.59 -55.47 43.90
N ASP A 28 -18.39 -55.28 45.21
CA ASP A 28 -18.04 -53.97 45.79
C ASP A 28 -16.64 -53.50 45.36
N LYS A 29 -15.69 -54.44 45.22
CA LYS A 29 -14.35 -54.16 44.69
C LYS A 29 -14.38 -53.74 43.21
N ALA A 30 -15.25 -54.36 42.40
CA ALA A 30 -15.41 -53.98 40.99
C ALA A 30 -16.05 -52.59 40.84
N ASP A 31 -17.03 -52.26 41.68
CA ASP A 31 -17.69 -50.95 41.67
C ASP A 31 -16.71 -49.82 42.07
N ALA A 32 -15.85 -50.06 43.06
CA ALA A 32 -14.78 -49.13 43.44
C ALA A 32 -13.79 -48.86 42.28
N LEU A 33 -13.40 -49.91 41.54
CA LEU A 33 -12.54 -49.78 40.36
C LEU A 33 -13.22 -48.99 39.24
N VAL A 34 -14.51 -49.23 39.00
CA VAL A 34 -15.31 -48.47 38.02
C VAL A 34 -15.39 -47.00 38.39
N ASN A 35 -15.68 -46.68 39.66
CA ASN A 35 -15.73 -45.29 40.13
C ASN A 35 -14.37 -44.59 39.99
N SER A 36 -13.26 -45.30 40.27
CA SER A 36 -11.90 -44.81 40.04
C SER A 36 -11.62 -44.53 38.55
N ALA A 37 -12.07 -45.42 37.65
CA ALA A 37 -11.96 -45.23 36.20
C ALA A 37 -12.81 -44.05 35.71
N VAL A 38 -14.03 -43.89 36.23
CA VAL A 38 -14.92 -42.74 35.93
C VAL A 38 -14.28 -41.42 36.37
N LYS A 39 -13.73 -41.35 37.59
CA LYS A 39 -13.03 -40.15 38.09
C LYS A 39 -11.82 -39.81 37.21
N ALA A 40 -11.04 -40.81 36.81
CA ALA A 40 -9.89 -40.62 35.93
C ALA A 40 -10.31 -40.16 34.51
N GLY A 41 -11.37 -40.76 33.94
CA GLY A 41 -11.94 -40.36 32.66
C GLY A 41 -12.46 -38.91 32.66
N LYS A 42 -13.18 -38.51 33.71
CA LYS A 42 -13.66 -37.12 33.90
C LYS A 42 -12.49 -36.13 34.05
N THR A 43 -11.43 -36.53 34.76
CA THR A 43 -10.22 -35.71 34.90
C THR A 43 -9.56 -35.48 33.54
N LEU A 44 -9.39 -36.55 32.74
CA LEU A 44 -8.88 -36.44 31.38
C LEU A 44 -9.77 -35.54 30.51
N ASP A 45 -11.09 -35.77 30.51
CA ASP A 45 -12.05 -34.98 29.74
C ASP A 45 -11.99 -33.47 30.06
N ASN A 46 -11.86 -33.13 31.34
CA ASN A 46 -11.66 -31.75 31.79
C ASN A 46 -10.38 -31.14 31.22
N MET A 47 -9.28 -31.91 31.19
CA MET A 47 -8.00 -31.47 30.64
C MET A 47 -7.97 -31.42 29.11
N THR A 48 -8.94 -32.01 28.41
CA THR A 48 -8.99 -32.06 26.94
C THR A 48 -10.16 -31.28 26.33
N THR A 49 -10.94 -30.57 27.15
CA THR A 49 -12.08 -29.75 26.71
C THR A 49 -11.91 -28.28 27.08
N VAL A 50 -11.91 -27.38 26.09
CA VAL A 50 -11.85 -25.92 26.26
C VAL A 50 -13.19 -25.41 26.81
N GLY A 51 -13.15 -24.51 27.79
CA GLY A 51 -14.30 -24.19 28.64
C GLY A 51 -14.36 -25.04 29.92
N LYS A 52 -13.46 -26.02 30.05
CA LYS A 52 -13.10 -26.66 31.31
C LYS A 52 -11.65 -26.30 31.67
N LYS A 53 -10.71 -27.24 31.62
CA LYS A 53 -9.30 -27.02 31.97
C LYS A 53 -8.34 -27.05 30.77
N ALA A 54 -8.80 -27.42 29.57
CA ALA A 54 -7.91 -27.42 28.41
C ALA A 54 -7.61 -26.00 27.93
N THR A 55 -6.33 -25.74 27.66
CA THR A 55 -5.82 -24.47 27.12
C THR A 55 -5.59 -24.55 25.60
N GLY A 56 -5.64 -25.76 25.03
CA GLY A 56 -5.16 -26.01 23.65
C GLY A 56 -3.63 -26.13 23.54
N LYS A 57 -2.89 -25.91 24.64
CA LYS A 57 -1.43 -26.05 24.72
C LYS A 57 -0.97 -27.19 25.62
N ASN A 58 -1.80 -27.58 26.58
CA ASN A 58 -1.51 -28.66 27.52
C ASN A 58 -1.57 -30.02 26.81
N ILE A 59 -0.76 -30.96 27.29
CA ILE A 59 -0.71 -32.35 26.80
C ILE A 59 -0.87 -33.26 28.02
N PRO A 60 -2.10 -33.72 28.34
CA PRO A 60 -2.38 -34.45 29.57
C PRO A 60 -2.02 -35.95 29.46
N THR A 61 -0.74 -36.25 29.15
CA THR A 61 -0.26 -37.63 28.99
C THR A 61 -0.37 -38.43 30.28
N LYS A 62 -0.13 -37.80 31.44
CA LYS A 62 -0.24 -38.43 32.75
C LYS A 62 -1.68 -38.86 33.03
N GLU A 63 -2.63 -37.95 32.83
CA GLU A 63 -4.06 -38.21 33.02
C GLU A 63 -4.59 -39.23 32.02
N TYR A 64 -4.12 -39.18 30.77
CA TYR A 64 -4.45 -40.17 29.75
C TYR A 64 -4.02 -41.58 30.15
N ASN A 65 -2.74 -41.74 30.52
CA ASN A 65 -2.20 -43.03 30.94
C ASN A 65 -2.92 -43.56 32.20
N ALA A 66 -3.21 -42.68 33.17
CA ALA A 66 -3.96 -43.04 34.36
C ALA A 66 -5.39 -43.51 34.03
N ALA A 67 -6.09 -42.82 33.12
CA ALA A 67 -7.43 -43.21 32.67
C ALA A 67 -7.40 -44.56 31.93
N VAL A 68 -6.44 -44.78 31.03
CA VAL A 68 -6.28 -46.07 30.31
C VAL A 68 -5.99 -47.21 31.29
N LYS A 69 -5.06 -47.03 32.23
CA LYS A 69 -4.72 -48.04 33.23
C LYS A 69 -5.93 -48.42 34.08
N LYS A 70 -6.63 -47.42 34.65
CA LYS A 70 -7.81 -47.63 35.49
C LYS A 70 -8.99 -48.24 34.72
N TYR A 71 -9.19 -47.82 33.47
CA TYR A 71 -10.20 -48.42 32.59
C TYR A 71 -9.92 -49.92 32.36
N LYS A 72 -8.68 -50.29 32.04
CA LYS A 72 -8.30 -51.71 31.84
C LYS A 72 -8.55 -52.52 33.10
N SER A 73 -8.09 -52.06 34.25
CA SER A 73 -8.32 -52.74 35.55
C SER A 73 -9.81 -52.89 35.87
N ALA A 74 -10.60 -51.83 35.71
CA ALA A 74 -12.04 -51.88 35.94
C ALA A 74 -12.77 -52.80 34.95
N LYS A 75 -12.38 -52.78 33.67
CA LYS A 75 -12.96 -53.64 32.64
C LYS A 75 -12.73 -55.13 32.94
N SER A 76 -11.52 -55.50 33.35
CA SER A 76 -11.22 -56.88 33.75
C SER A 76 -12.04 -57.33 34.95
N ALA A 77 -12.25 -56.45 35.94
CA ALA A 77 -13.08 -56.75 37.11
C ALA A 77 -14.57 -56.89 36.75
N VAL A 78 -15.12 -55.96 35.95
CA VAL A 78 -16.53 -55.98 35.52
C VAL A 78 -16.85 -57.20 34.65
N ASN A 79 -15.90 -57.69 33.85
CA ASN A 79 -16.11 -58.89 33.04
C ASN A 79 -16.42 -60.14 33.89
N LYS A 80 -15.94 -60.17 35.14
CA LYS A 80 -16.21 -61.25 36.12
C LYS A 80 -17.56 -61.09 36.84
N GLN A 81 -18.23 -59.94 36.71
CA GLN A 81 -19.59 -59.74 37.23
C GLN A 81 -20.64 -60.36 36.28
N SER A 82 -21.84 -60.59 36.80
CA SER A 82 -23.02 -61.07 36.08
C SER A 82 -24.24 -60.16 36.28
N GLY A 83 -25.29 -60.37 35.48
CA GLY A 83 -26.60 -59.71 35.65
C GLY A 83 -26.64 -58.18 35.49
N LYS A 84 -27.58 -57.53 36.17
CA LYS A 84 -27.91 -56.09 36.05
C LYS A 84 -26.73 -55.17 36.40
N LYS A 85 -25.93 -55.53 37.41
CA LYS A 85 -24.75 -54.77 37.84
C LYS A 85 -23.68 -54.70 36.75
N LYS A 86 -23.39 -55.83 36.08
CA LYS A 86 -22.46 -55.87 34.93
C LYS A 86 -22.89 -54.87 33.85
N LYS A 87 -24.17 -54.89 33.47
CA LYS A 87 -24.73 -54.00 32.43
C LYS A 87 -24.56 -52.52 32.80
N ALA A 88 -24.84 -52.14 34.04
CA ALA A 88 -24.68 -50.77 34.53
C ALA A 88 -23.21 -50.30 34.50
N ASN A 89 -22.28 -51.14 34.97
CA ASN A 89 -20.85 -50.81 34.98
C ASN A 89 -20.24 -50.76 33.57
N LEU A 90 -20.67 -51.64 32.67
CA LEU A 90 -20.27 -51.58 31.26
C LEU A 90 -20.70 -50.27 30.60
N SER A 91 -21.87 -49.73 30.94
CA SER A 91 -22.32 -48.41 30.46
C SER A 91 -21.42 -47.28 30.94
N LYS A 92 -21.08 -47.27 32.24
CA LYS A 92 -20.11 -46.30 32.80
C LYS A 92 -18.74 -46.40 32.11
N LEU A 93 -18.26 -47.62 31.89
CA LEU A 93 -16.99 -47.87 31.20
C LEU A 93 -17.03 -47.45 29.72
N LYS A 94 -18.18 -47.56 29.03
CA LYS A 94 -18.35 -47.03 27.67
C LYS A 94 -18.07 -45.52 27.63
N THR A 95 -18.61 -44.76 28.58
CA THR A 95 -18.34 -43.32 28.72
C THR A 95 -16.85 -43.04 28.96
N VAL A 96 -16.20 -43.80 29.83
CA VAL A 96 -14.75 -43.67 30.08
C VAL A 96 -13.94 -43.96 28.81
N ASN A 97 -14.30 -45.00 28.05
CA ASN A 97 -13.65 -45.33 26.79
C ASN A 97 -13.80 -44.22 25.73
N THR A 98 -14.99 -43.60 25.67
CA THR A 98 -15.22 -42.41 24.83
C THR A 98 -14.32 -41.25 25.25
N GLN A 99 -14.19 -40.96 26.54
CA GLN A 99 -13.31 -39.91 27.06
C GLN A 99 -11.84 -40.18 26.74
N ILE A 100 -11.37 -41.43 26.91
CA ILE A 100 -10.02 -41.85 26.51
C ILE A 100 -9.80 -41.64 25.02
N SER A 101 -10.76 -42.05 24.17
CA SER A 101 -10.66 -41.91 22.72
C SER A 101 -10.60 -40.44 22.29
N ARG A 102 -11.42 -39.58 22.90
CA ARG A 102 -11.40 -38.12 22.67
C ARG A 102 -10.09 -37.50 23.17
N GLY A 103 -9.61 -37.91 24.35
CA GLY A 103 -8.36 -37.43 24.91
C GLY A 103 -7.15 -37.77 24.04
N LYS A 104 -7.10 -38.99 23.46
CA LYS A 104 -6.07 -39.38 22.49
C LYS A 104 -6.07 -38.47 21.26
N LYS A 105 -7.25 -38.17 20.70
CA LYS A 105 -7.41 -37.27 19.54
C LYS A 105 -6.92 -35.85 19.87
N TYR A 106 -7.26 -35.32 21.04
CA TYR A 106 -6.75 -34.04 21.53
C TYR A 106 -5.22 -34.03 21.68
N ILE A 107 -4.65 -35.03 22.37
CA ILE A 107 -3.20 -35.15 22.59
C ILE A 107 -2.45 -35.19 21.25
N ASN A 108 -2.95 -35.97 20.28
CA ASN A 108 -2.37 -36.05 18.95
C ASN A 108 -2.40 -34.69 18.24
N ALA A 109 -3.54 -33.99 18.26
CA ALA A 109 -3.70 -32.69 17.62
C ALA A 109 -2.75 -31.63 18.22
N VAL A 110 -2.64 -31.56 19.55
CA VAL A 110 -1.73 -30.61 20.22
C VAL A 110 -0.27 -30.97 19.98
N SER A 111 0.09 -32.26 20.08
CA SER A 111 1.47 -32.73 19.87
C SER A 111 1.93 -32.46 18.43
N ASN A 112 1.11 -32.76 17.43
CA ASN A 112 1.39 -32.45 16.04
C ASN A 112 1.36 -30.93 15.77
N GLY A 113 0.46 -30.19 16.42
CA GLY A 113 0.42 -28.74 16.39
C GLY A 113 1.71 -28.10 16.90
N LYS A 114 2.32 -28.62 17.97
CA LYS A 114 3.63 -28.16 18.46
C LYS A 114 4.76 -28.42 17.46
N LYS A 115 4.74 -29.56 16.74
CA LYS A 115 5.70 -29.84 15.65
C LYS A 115 5.57 -28.81 14.52
N ILE A 116 4.35 -28.52 14.09
CA ILE A 116 4.05 -27.48 13.10
C ILE A 116 4.54 -26.11 13.59
N ALA A 117 4.25 -25.75 14.85
CA ALA A 117 4.67 -24.47 15.43
C ALA A 117 6.20 -24.30 15.49
N SER A 118 6.93 -25.36 15.80
CA SER A 118 8.40 -25.34 15.79
C SER A 118 8.95 -25.08 14.38
N LYS A 119 8.44 -25.80 13.36
CA LYS A 119 8.84 -25.58 11.96
C LYS A 119 8.46 -24.19 11.45
N LYS A 120 7.26 -23.72 11.82
CA LYS A 120 6.81 -22.34 11.57
C LYS A 120 7.78 -21.32 12.17
N ALA A 121 8.15 -21.48 13.44
CA ALA A 121 9.06 -20.57 14.13
C ALA A 121 10.45 -20.52 13.49
N LYS A 122 10.94 -21.64 12.95
CA LYS A 122 12.18 -21.67 12.17
C LYS A 122 12.04 -20.86 10.88
N LEU A 123 10.96 -21.05 10.14
CA LEU A 123 10.69 -20.31 8.90
C LEU A 123 10.48 -18.81 9.16
N ASP A 124 9.82 -18.43 10.25
CA ASP A 124 9.58 -17.03 10.63
C ASP A 124 10.87 -16.22 10.79
N LYS A 125 11.96 -16.85 11.27
CA LYS A 125 13.25 -16.17 11.42
C LYS A 125 13.76 -15.70 10.06
N ASP A 126 13.72 -16.55 9.04
CA ASP A 126 14.12 -16.23 7.67
C ASP A 126 13.21 -15.14 7.06
N ILE A 127 11.90 -15.23 7.29
CA ILE A 127 10.92 -14.24 6.81
C ILE A 127 11.16 -12.86 7.41
N LYS A 128 11.44 -12.78 8.71
CA LYS A 128 11.71 -11.50 9.40
C LYS A 128 12.93 -10.80 8.84
N MET A 129 13.95 -11.56 8.44
CA MET A 129 15.13 -11.03 7.76
C MET A 129 14.84 -10.63 6.30
N GLY A 130 13.72 -11.05 5.73
CA GLY A 130 13.35 -10.80 4.33
C GLY A 130 14.16 -11.63 3.35
N VAL A 131 14.66 -12.80 3.77
CA VAL A 131 15.55 -13.66 3.00
C VAL A 131 14.78 -14.83 2.40
N ILE A 132 15.00 -15.10 1.11
CA ILE A 132 14.43 -16.25 0.41
C ILE A 132 15.54 -17.03 -0.31
N ASN A 133 15.91 -18.19 0.21
CA ASN A 133 17.01 -19.01 -0.34
C ASN A 133 16.69 -20.51 -0.26
N SER A 134 17.65 -21.36 -0.60
CA SER A 134 17.49 -22.82 -0.57
C SER A 134 17.13 -23.35 0.83
N LYS A 135 17.65 -22.77 1.92
CA LYS A 135 17.26 -23.14 3.29
C LYS A 135 15.79 -22.79 3.55
N THR A 136 15.35 -21.62 3.11
CA THR A 136 13.94 -21.20 3.20
C THR A 136 13.01 -22.11 2.39
N LEU A 137 13.42 -22.53 1.19
CA LEU A 137 12.67 -23.50 0.37
C LEU A 137 12.47 -24.84 1.10
N VAL A 138 13.54 -25.36 1.73
CA VAL A 138 13.50 -26.60 2.51
C VAL A 138 12.59 -26.44 3.73
N ALA A 139 12.72 -25.34 4.48
CA ALA A 139 11.87 -25.05 5.64
C ALA A 139 10.39 -24.95 5.25
N TYR A 140 10.07 -24.23 4.16
CA TYR A 140 8.71 -24.13 3.62
C TYR A 140 8.15 -25.50 3.20
N SER A 141 8.95 -26.31 2.51
CA SER A 141 8.57 -27.67 2.09
C SER A 141 8.28 -28.56 3.30
N ASN A 142 9.15 -28.54 4.30
CA ASN A 142 8.99 -29.34 5.52
C ASN A 142 7.77 -28.92 6.36
N LEU A 143 7.48 -27.62 6.44
CA LEU A 143 6.25 -27.14 7.09
C LEU A 143 5.01 -27.56 6.29
N SER A 144 5.06 -27.49 4.96
CA SER A 144 3.96 -27.89 4.09
C SER A 144 3.63 -29.38 4.21
N LYS A 145 4.66 -30.24 4.28
CA LYS A 145 4.51 -31.67 4.48
C LYS A 145 3.80 -31.98 5.81
N ASP A 146 4.23 -31.35 6.90
CA ASP A 146 3.62 -31.56 8.22
C ASP A 146 2.18 -31.04 8.30
N LEU A 147 1.91 -29.88 7.72
CA LEU A 147 0.55 -29.33 7.67
C LEU A 147 -0.40 -30.30 6.95
N ASN A 148 0.02 -30.85 5.81
CA ASN A 148 -0.78 -31.81 5.07
C ASN A 148 -0.92 -33.13 5.84
N LYS A 149 0.20 -33.68 6.34
CA LYS A 149 0.24 -34.94 7.09
C LYS A 149 -0.64 -34.92 8.34
N TYR A 150 -0.67 -33.78 9.05
CA TYR A 150 -1.36 -33.67 10.33
C TYR A 150 -2.72 -32.97 10.23
N ALA A 151 -3.18 -32.57 9.05
CA ALA A 151 -4.42 -31.84 8.84
C ALA A 151 -5.63 -32.51 9.51
N SER A 152 -5.82 -33.81 9.25
CA SER A 152 -6.93 -34.60 9.77
C SER A 152 -6.92 -34.75 11.30
N THR A 153 -5.74 -34.63 11.94
CA THR A 153 -5.64 -34.76 13.40
C THR A 153 -6.31 -33.60 14.13
N PHE A 154 -6.35 -32.41 13.51
CA PHE A 154 -7.10 -31.28 14.05
C PHE A 154 -8.61 -31.50 13.93
N ASP A 155 -9.07 -32.02 12.79
CA ASP A 155 -10.49 -32.29 12.56
C ASP A 155 -11.03 -33.44 13.43
N ALA A 156 -10.15 -34.36 13.84
CA ALA A 156 -10.49 -35.43 14.77
C ALA A 156 -10.78 -34.96 16.21
N VAL A 157 -10.42 -33.72 16.59
CA VAL A 157 -10.77 -33.18 17.92
C VAL A 157 -12.28 -33.03 18.01
N TYR A 158 -12.89 -33.73 18.97
CA TYR A 158 -14.34 -33.90 19.06
C TYR A 158 -15.08 -32.59 19.33
N ASP A 159 -14.76 -31.93 20.44
CA ASP A 159 -15.43 -30.70 20.85
C ASP A 159 -15.07 -29.53 19.92
N LYS A 160 -16.09 -28.81 19.41
CA LYS A 160 -15.90 -27.74 18.42
C LYS A 160 -15.03 -26.61 18.97
N LYS A 161 -15.32 -26.11 20.18
CA LYS A 161 -14.57 -25.01 20.80
C LYS A 161 -13.10 -25.37 21.01
N THR A 162 -12.85 -26.61 21.43
CA THR A 162 -11.50 -27.17 21.59
C THR A 162 -10.78 -27.28 20.26
N ARG A 163 -11.43 -27.86 19.25
CA ARG A 163 -10.88 -27.99 17.89
C ARG A 163 -10.49 -26.64 17.31
N ASP A 164 -11.37 -25.65 17.40
CA ASP A 164 -11.15 -24.31 16.86
C ASP A 164 -10.00 -23.61 17.60
N THR A 165 -9.91 -23.78 18.92
CA THR A 165 -8.79 -23.26 19.74
C THR A 165 -7.45 -23.86 19.31
N VAL A 166 -7.37 -25.19 19.14
CA VAL A 166 -6.14 -25.86 18.70
C VAL A 166 -5.77 -25.45 17.27
N LYS A 167 -6.74 -25.35 16.35
CA LYS A 167 -6.51 -24.86 14.98
C LYS A 167 -5.97 -23.43 14.98
N LYS A 168 -6.56 -22.53 15.76
CA LYS A 168 -6.15 -21.13 15.89
C LYS A 168 -4.72 -20.99 16.43
N LEU A 169 -4.31 -21.88 17.33
CA LEU A 169 -2.95 -21.86 17.90
C LEU A 169 -1.87 -22.37 16.94
N TYR A 170 -2.19 -23.36 16.10
CA TYR A 170 -1.15 -24.08 15.33
C TYR A 170 -1.36 -24.10 13.83
N LYS A 171 -2.55 -24.49 13.36
CA LYS A 171 -2.83 -24.68 11.93
C LYS A 171 -2.96 -23.33 11.21
N THR A 172 -3.82 -22.45 11.69
CA THR A 172 -4.13 -21.16 11.04
C THR A 172 -2.89 -20.27 10.88
N PRO A 173 -2.04 -20.07 11.90
CA PRO A 173 -0.84 -19.23 11.74
C PRO A 173 0.17 -19.80 10.75
N ALA A 174 0.29 -21.12 10.66
CA ALA A 174 1.20 -21.79 9.72
C ALA A 174 0.68 -21.75 8.28
N GLU A 175 -0.63 -21.91 8.07
CA GLU A 175 -1.28 -21.72 6.77
C GLU A 175 -1.13 -20.27 6.27
N LYS A 176 -1.26 -19.28 7.17
CA LYS A 176 -1.05 -17.88 6.84
C LYS A 176 0.36 -17.64 6.28
N ILE A 177 1.40 -18.12 6.96
CA ILE A 177 2.78 -17.97 6.47
C ILE A 177 2.98 -18.64 5.12
N LYS A 178 2.38 -19.81 4.89
CA LYS A 178 2.46 -20.45 3.58
C LYS A 178 1.85 -19.57 2.49
N LYS A 179 0.66 -19.00 2.76
CA LYS A 179 -0.02 -18.10 1.83
C LYS A 179 0.83 -16.85 1.54
N ASP A 180 1.37 -16.23 2.58
CA ASP A 180 2.17 -15.01 2.47
C ASP A 180 3.46 -15.23 1.66
N LEU A 181 4.06 -16.43 1.74
CA LEU A 181 5.28 -16.79 1.02
C LEU A 181 5.06 -17.41 -0.36
N ASN A 182 3.83 -17.79 -0.70
CA ASN A 182 3.56 -18.63 -1.87
C ASN A 182 4.20 -18.09 -3.16
N TYR A 183 4.03 -16.79 -3.44
CA TYR A 183 4.61 -16.15 -4.63
C TYR A 183 6.14 -16.11 -4.59
N ALA A 184 6.76 -15.78 -3.45
CA ALA A 184 8.21 -15.76 -3.31
C ALA A 184 8.83 -17.15 -3.52
N ILE A 185 8.17 -18.20 -3.02
CA ILE A 185 8.58 -19.60 -3.21
C ILE A 185 8.46 -20.02 -4.67
N ILE A 186 7.35 -19.69 -5.35
CA ILE A 186 7.15 -19.99 -6.78
C ILE A 186 8.26 -19.35 -7.61
N VAL A 187 8.52 -18.05 -7.38
CA VAL A 187 9.53 -17.31 -8.13
C VAL A 187 10.92 -17.83 -7.86
N LYS A 188 11.28 -18.08 -6.58
CA LYS A 188 12.62 -18.60 -6.24
C LYS A 188 12.87 -19.98 -6.86
N LYS A 189 11.89 -20.89 -6.78
CA LYS A 189 11.99 -22.20 -7.43
C LYS A 189 12.17 -22.07 -8.95
N ALA A 190 11.42 -21.17 -9.57
CA ALA A 190 11.51 -20.94 -11.00
C ALA A 190 12.88 -20.36 -11.42
N ILE A 191 13.44 -19.43 -10.64
CA ILE A 191 14.81 -18.91 -10.80
C ILE A 191 15.85 -20.04 -10.72
N ASP A 192 15.74 -20.90 -9.70
CA ASP A 192 16.65 -22.03 -9.51
C ASP A 192 16.53 -23.05 -10.66
N GLU A 193 15.31 -23.33 -11.11
CA GLU A 193 15.01 -24.22 -12.24
C GLU A 193 15.56 -23.67 -13.57
N THR A 194 15.31 -22.39 -13.87
CA THR A 194 15.90 -21.71 -15.04
C THR A 194 17.42 -21.77 -14.99
N SER A 195 18.03 -21.46 -13.84
CA SER A 195 19.49 -21.50 -13.67
C SER A 195 20.08 -22.89 -13.87
N LYS A 196 19.39 -23.93 -13.37
CA LYS A 196 19.81 -25.33 -13.56
C LYS A 196 19.73 -25.74 -15.04
N LEU A 197 18.60 -25.44 -15.70
CA LEU A 197 18.38 -25.80 -17.10
C LEU A 197 19.38 -25.12 -18.05
N MET A 198 19.75 -23.86 -17.79
CA MET A 198 20.76 -23.16 -18.58
C MET A 198 22.14 -23.87 -18.57
N LYS A 199 22.46 -24.62 -17.51
CA LYS A 199 23.74 -25.34 -17.39
C LYS A 199 23.73 -26.72 -18.04
N SER A 200 22.57 -27.27 -18.39
CA SER A 200 22.41 -28.69 -18.77
C SER A 200 22.16 -28.93 -20.26
N ASN A 201 22.70 -28.10 -21.16
CA ASN A 201 22.49 -28.17 -22.63
C ASN A 201 21.00 -28.33 -23.03
N THR A 202 20.12 -27.51 -22.45
CA THR A 202 18.65 -27.57 -22.63
C THR A 202 18.17 -26.83 -23.89
N SER A 203 16.86 -26.91 -24.19
CA SER A 203 16.20 -26.13 -25.24
C SER A 203 15.44 -24.90 -24.70
N SER A 204 15.23 -23.90 -25.56
CA SER A 204 14.49 -22.67 -25.24
C SER A 204 13.06 -22.95 -24.75
N ASN A 205 12.39 -23.94 -25.32
CA ASN A 205 11.03 -24.34 -24.92
C ASN A 205 10.97 -24.83 -23.46
N LYS A 206 11.99 -25.56 -23.00
CA LYS A 206 12.08 -25.99 -21.60
C LYS A 206 12.33 -24.81 -20.65
N LEU A 207 13.06 -23.79 -21.08
CA LEU A 207 13.31 -22.58 -20.29
C LEU A 207 12.10 -21.65 -20.20
N ALA A 208 11.24 -21.63 -21.21
CA ALA A 208 10.04 -20.80 -21.23
C ALA A 208 9.12 -21.06 -20.02
N VAL A 209 8.98 -22.31 -19.60
CA VAL A 209 8.07 -22.71 -18.52
C VAL A 209 8.42 -22.10 -17.16
N PRO A 210 9.63 -22.32 -16.58
CA PRO A 210 9.99 -21.66 -15.33
C PRO A 210 10.08 -20.15 -15.47
N TYR A 211 10.60 -19.64 -16.59
CA TYR A 211 10.73 -18.19 -16.77
C TYR A 211 9.38 -17.47 -16.80
N TYR A 212 8.36 -18.07 -17.42
CA TYR A 212 7.00 -17.53 -17.40
C TYR A 212 6.44 -17.43 -15.97
N LYS A 213 6.75 -18.40 -15.09
CA LYS A 213 6.38 -18.33 -13.67
C LYS A 213 7.04 -17.16 -12.95
N ILE A 214 8.28 -16.80 -13.29
CA ILE A 214 8.97 -15.62 -12.74
C ILE A 214 8.18 -14.36 -13.14
N LEU A 215 8.01 -14.17 -14.45
CA LEU A 215 7.34 -13.00 -15.05
C LEU A 215 5.95 -12.74 -14.43
N LEU A 216 5.15 -13.79 -14.22
CA LEU A 216 3.78 -13.65 -13.70
C LEU A 216 3.68 -13.37 -12.20
N ASN A 217 4.67 -13.77 -11.41
CA ASN A 217 4.53 -13.84 -9.95
C ASN A 217 5.46 -12.88 -9.19
N ILE A 218 6.51 -12.35 -9.81
CA ILE A 218 7.49 -11.47 -9.14
C ILE A 218 6.84 -10.24 -8.49
N ASP A 219 5.86 -9.62 -9.15
CA ASP A 219 5.15 -8.44 -8.59
C ASP A 219 4.05 -8.79 -7.59
N SER A 220 3.68 -10.06 -7.49
CA SER A 220 2.69 -10.53 -6.52
C SER A 220 3.31 -10.83 -5.14
N ILE A 221 4.64 -10.70 -5.01
CA ILE A 221 5.36 -10.89 -3.74
C ILE A 221 5.03 -9.72 -2.79
N PRO A 222 4.37 -9.96 -1.64
CA PRO A 222 3.95 -8.88 -0.75
C PRO A 222 5.11 -8.20 -0.01
N GLN A 223 6.15 -8.96 0.36
CA GLN A 223 7.27 -8.43 1.14
C GLN A 223 8.33 -7.79 0.24
N GLN A 224 8.49 -6.47 0.37
CA GLN A 224 9.36 -5.68 -0.51
C GLN A 224 10.83 -6.14 -0.52
N LYS A 225 11.40 -6.51 0.65
CA LYS A 225 12.79 -6.99 0.74
C LYS A 225 13.01 -8.27 -0.07
N MET A 226 12.12 -9.25 0.04
CA MET A 226 12.18 -10.49 -0.75
C MET A 226 11.98 -10.23 -2.24
N LYS A 227 11.02 -9.37 -2.60
CA LYS A 227 10.80 -8.96 -3.98
C LYS A 227 12.08 -8.37 -4.58
N GLN A 228 12.72 -7.43 -3.87
CA GLN A 228 13.97 -6.82 -4.30
C GLN A 228 15.12 -7.82 -4.41
N GLN A 229 15.25 -8.75 -3.46
CA GLN A 229 16.24 -9.83 -3.54
C GLN A 229 16.04 -10.66 -4.82
N LEU A 230 14.81 -11.12 -5.07
CA LEU A 230 14.51 -11.97 -6.23
C LEU A 230 14.63 -11.21 -7.55
N MET A 231 14.23 -9.93 -7.62
CA MET A 231 14.46 -9.10 -8.81
C MET A 231 15.95 -8.98 -9.15
N LYS A 232 16.84 -8.90 -8.15
CA LYS A 232 18.30 -8.93 -8.40
C LYS A 232 18.76 -10.26 -9.00
N GLU A 233 18.21 -11.38 -8.51
CA GLU A 233 18.50 -12.70 -9.06
C GLU A 233 17.99 -12.85 -10.50
N VAL A 234 16.78 -12.34 -10.81
CA VAL A 234 16.23 -12.31 -12.18
C VAL A 234 17.12 -11.51 -13.12
N LYS A 235 17.55 -10.30 -12.71
CA LYS A 235 18.50 -9.48 -13.49
C LYS A 235 19.79 -10.22 -13.78
N LYS A 236 20.35 -10.90 -12.77
CA LYS A 236 21.55 -11.74 -12.92
C LYS A 236 21.31 -12.84 -13.95
N ILE A 237 20.21 -13.59 -13.83
CA ILE A 237 19.84 -14.62 -14.81
C ILE A 237 19.78 -14.01 -16.22
N ASN A 238 19.05 -12.91 -16.40
CA ASN A 238 18.85 -12.27 -17.70
C ASN A 238 20.15 -11.87 -18.40
N SER A 239 21.12 -11.39 -17.63
CA SER A 239 22.46 -11.06 -18.13
C SER A 239 23.30 -12.30 -18.55
N THR A 240 22.98 -13.48 -18.01
CA THR A 240 23.72 -14.72 -18.25
C THR A 240 23.08 -15.67 -19.27
N ILE A 241 21.85 -15.39 -19.71
CA ILE A 241 21.16 -16.25 -20.70
C ILE A 241 21.97 -16.26 -22.02
N PRO A 242 22.45 -17.42 -22.49
CA PRO A 242 23.13 -17.54 -23.78
C PRO A 242 22.25 -17.08 -24.94
N SER A 243 22.81 -16.34 -25.89
CA SER A 243 22.09 -15.80 -27.06
C SER A 243 21.36 -16.90 -27.85
N LYS A 244 22.01 -18.06 -28.06
CA LYS A 244 21.44 -19.23 -28.75
C LYS A 244 20.16 -19.79 -28.13
N LEU A 245 19.95 -19.55 -26.82
CA LEU A 245 18.75 -20.01 -26.11
C LEU A 245 17.64 -18.97 -26.14
N LYS A 246 17.89 -17.72 -26.56
CA LYS A 246 16.87 -16.65 -26.63
C LYS A 246 16.05 -16.76 -27.91
N THR A 247 15.32 -17.87 -28.06
CA THR A 247 14.43 -18.11 -29.21
C THR A 247 13.00 -18.44 -28.77
N GLY A 248 12.04 -18.26 -29.68
CA GLY A 248 10.62 -18.58 -29.48
C GLY A 248 10.00 -17.90 -28.25
N LYS A 249 9.10 -18.62 -27.55
CA LYS A 249 8.37 -18.09 -26.40
C LYS A 249 9.26 -17.65 -25.24
N PHE A 250 10.39 -18.31 -25.04
CA PHE A 250 11.32 -17.91 -23.98
C PHE A 250 11.90 -16.51 -24.26
N ALA A 251 12.28 -16.22 -25.51
CA ALA A 251 12.73 -14.89 -25.90
C ALA A 251 11.65 -13.82 -25.68
N GLU A 252 10.40 -14.12 -26.06
CA GLU A 252 9.26 -13.21 -25.84
C GLU A 252 9.10 -12.87 -24.35
N TYR A 253 9.15 -13.86 -23.46
CA TYR A 253 9.00 -13.64 -22.02
C TYR A 253 10.17 -12.89 -21.42
N VAL A 254 11.42 -13.18 -21.82
CA VAL A 254 12.61 -12.45 -21.40
C VAL A 254 12.52 -10.99 -21.81
N ASN A 255 12.17 -10.72 -23.07
CA ASN A 255 11.99 -9.36 -23.58
C ASN A 255 10.87 -8.61 -22.86
N LEU A 256 9.75 -9.28 -22.55
CA LEU A 256 8.65 -8.70 -21.80
C LEU A 256 9.08 -8.29 -20.38
N GLU A 257 9.81 -9.15 -19.66
CA GLU A 257 10.38 -8.82 -18.34
C GLU A 257 11.35 -7.65 -18.42
N MET A 258 12.29 -7.67 -19.38
CA MET A 258 13.25 -6.57 -19.58
C MET A 258 12.56 -5.23 -19.88
N ASN A 259 11.47 -5.25 -20.66
CA ASN A 259 10.69 -4.05 -20.94
C ASN A 259 9.95 -3.53 -19.69
N PHE A 260 9.45 -4.42 -18.83
CA PHE A 260 8.92 -4.01 -17.53
C PHE A 260 10.00 -3.39 -16.64
N GLU A 261 11.20 -3.98 -16.57
CA GLU A 261 12.32 -3.40 -15.80
C GLU A 261 12.73 -2.02 -16.32
N ARG A 262 12.81 -1.86 -17.65
CA ARG A 262 13.11 -0.57 -18.28
C ARG A 262 12.02 0.46 -17.96
N LEU A 263 10.75 0.10 -18.12
CA LEU A 263 9.64 0.97 -17.77
C LEU A 263 9.68 1.38 -16.29
N ASP A 264 9.91 0.40 -15.40
CA ASP A 264 10.03 0.61 -13.96
C ASP A 264 11.15 1.60 -13.61
N SER A 265 12.28 1.55 -14.34
CA SER A 265 13.41 2.47 -14.15
C SER A 265 13.18 3.89 -14.65
N TYR A 266 12.28 4.08 -15.62
CA TYR A 266 11.99 5.40 -16.21
C TYR A 266 10.84 6.14 -15.52
N ILE A 267 10.02 5.44 -14.75
CA ILE A 267 8.81 6.00 -14.14
C ILE A 267 9.01 6.20 -12.64
N SER A 268 8.90 7.45 -12.21
CA SER A 268 8.77 7.85 -10.81
C SER A 268 7.82 9.03 -10.68
N LYS A 269 7.48 9.43 -9.45
CA LYS A 269 6.49 10.47 -9.20
C LYS A 269 6.84 11.79 -9.90
N GLY A 270 5.96 12.25 -10.78
CA GLY A 270 6.15 13.48 -11.56
C GLY A 270 7.26 13.37 -12.62
N LYS A 271 7.74 12.18 -12.96
CA LYS A 271 8.82 11.98 -13.93
C LYS A 271 8.54 10.86 -14.94
N SER A 272 9.06 11.04 -16.15
CA SER A 272 8.97 10.09 -17.26
C SER A 272 10.32 9.97 -18.00
N ASN A 273 10.30 9.38 -19.19
CA ASN A 273 11.41 9.40 -20.13
C ASN A 273 10.92 9.34 -21.58
N ALA A 274 11.71 9.87 -22.53
CA ALA A 274 11.44 9.80 -23.97
C ALA A 274 11.19 8.39 -24.51
N LYS A 275 11.74 7.36 -23.84
CA LYS A 275 11.57 5.95 -24.23
C LYS A 275 10.25 5.34 -23.73
N VAL A 276 9.56 5.99 -22.79
CA VAL A 276 8.34 5.45 -22.17
C VAL A 276 7.21 5.23 -23.19
N PRO A 277 6.87 6.15 -24.11
CA PRO A 277 5.75 5.94 -25.04
C PRO A 277 5.94 4.70 -25.93
N GLY A 278 7.16 4.47 -26.42
CA GLY A 278 7.50 3.27 -27.18
C GLY A 278 7.35 1.99 -26.35
N LEU A 279 7.90 1.98 -25.13
CA LEU A 279 7.76 0.87 -24.21
C LEU A 279 6.30 0.60 -23.81
N TYR A 280 5.51 1.65 -23.61
CA TYR A 280 4.09 1.59 -23.29
C TYR A 280 3.34 0.84 -24.39
N ASN A 281 3.53 1.21 -25.65
CA ASN A 281 2.87 0.58 -26.79
C ASN A 281 3.29 -0.89 -26.96
N GLN A 282 4.59 -1.17 -26.84
CA GLN A 282 5.13 -2.53 -26.91
C GLN A 282 4.56 -3.43 -25.80
N LEU A 283 4.59 -2.97 -24.54
CA LEU A 283 4.04 -3.70 -23.41
C LEU A 283 2.54 -3.93 -23.56
N LYS A 284 1.78 -2.90 -23.96
CA LYS A 284 0.33 -3.02 -24.20
C LYS A 284 0.02 -4.09 -25.25
N LYS A 285 0.76 -4.12 -26.37
CA LYS A 285 0.63 -5.15 -27.42
C LYS A 285 0.96 -6.55 -26.88
N ASN A 286 2.13 -6.71 -26.25
CA ASN A 286 2.61 -8.01 -25.76
C ASN A 286 1.73 -8.59 -24.64
N ILE A 287 1.17 -7.74 -23.77
CA ILE A 287 0.24 -8.18 -22.74
C ILE A 287 -1.09 -8.61 -23.37
N THR A 288 -1.55 -7.90 -24.40
CA THR A 288 -2.81 -8.22 -25.08
C THR A 288 -2.74 -9.57 -25.80
N SER A 289 -1.57 -9.97 -26.31
CA SER A 289 -1.35 -11.27 -26.96
C SER A 289 -1.26 -12.47 -26.01
N ILE A 290 -1.28 -12.27 -24.68
CA ILE A 290 -1.32 -13.38 -23.72
C ILE A 290 -2.71 -14.05 -23.77
N SER A 291 -2.75 -15.35 -24.05
CA SER A 291 -4.02 -16.09 -24.21
C SER A 291 -4.79 -16.24 -22.90
N SER A 292 -4.09 -16.52 -21.79
CA SER A 292 -4.71 -16.69 -20.47
C SER A 292 -5.25 -15.36 -19.93
N LYS A 293 -6.57 -15.29 -19.71
CA LYS A 293 -7.25 -14.09 -19.15
C LYS A 293 -6.67 -13.71 -17.78
N THR A 294 -6.42 -14.70 -16.92
CA THR A 294 -5.87 -14.49 -15.57
C THR A 294 -4.45 -13.94 -15.62
N ASP A 295 -3.61 -14.47 -16.51
CA ASP A 295 -2.22 -14.03 -16.63
C ASP A 295 -2.13 -12.62 -17.24
N LYS A 296 -2.95 -12.37 -18.25
CA LYS A 296 -3.13 -11.03 -18.84
C LYS A 296 -3.51 -10.01 -17.77
N ALA A 297 -4.50 -10.31 -16.92
CA ALA A 297 -4.91 -9.42 -15.84
C ALA A 297 -3.78 -9.14 -14.83
N ARG A 298 -2.94 -10.13 -14.51
CA ARG A 298 -1.77 -9.94 -13.62
C ARG A 298 -0.73 -9.00 -14.24
N LEU A 299 -0.41 -9.19 -15.52
CA LEU A 299 0.55 -8.34 -16.22
C LEU A 299 0.02 -6.93 -16.46
N GLN A 300 -1.29 -6.79 -16.76
CA GLN A 300 -1.96 -5.49 -16.81
C GLN A 300 -1.89 -4.77 -15.47
N LYS A 301 -2.10 -5.48 -14.35
CA LYS A 301 -1.96 -4.91 -13.00
C LYS A 301 -0.53 -4.41 -12.74
N ARG A 302 0.50 -5.17 -13.14
CA ARG A 302 1.91 -4.74 -13.05
C ARG A 302 2.12 -3.48 -13.89
N PHE A 303 1.70 -3.49 -15.14
CA PHE A 303 1.85 -2.38 -16.08
C PHE A 303 1.21 -1.08 -15.57
N SER A 304 -0.07 -1.15 -15.21
CA SER A 304 -0.80 -0.01 -14.64
C SER A 304 -0.21 0.43 -13.31
N GLY A 305 0.27 -0.51 -12.48
CA GLY A 305 0.95 -0.23 -11.22
C GLY A 305 2.21 0.63 -11.43
N ILE A 306 3.04 0.29 -12.42
CA ILE A 306 4.24 1.07 -12.76
C ILE A 306 3.83 2.47 -13.27
N MET A 307 2.95 2.55 -14.28
CA MET A 307 2.54 3.82 -14.87
C MET A 307 1.86 4.77 -13.86
N ASN A 308 1.06 4.23 -12.93
CA ASN A 308 0.39 5.04 -11.91
C ASN A 308 1.37 5.74 -10.96
N ARG A 309 2.61 5.26 -10.80
CA ARG A 309 3.61 5.94 -9.96
C ARG A 309 4.06 7.28 -10.53
N GLN A 310 3.81 7.55 -11.81
CA GLN A 310 4.09 8.84 -12.44
C GLN A 310 3.15 9.94 -11.94
N LYS A 311 1.93 9.58 -11.52
CA LYS A 311 0.86 10.53 -11.21
C LYS A 311 1.20 11.36 -9.98
N VAL A 312 0.84 12.64 -10.04
CA VAL A 312 0.91 13.60 -8.94
C VAL A 312 -0.51 14.08 -8.68
N SER A 313 -0.91 14.19 -7.40
CA SER A 313 -2.26 14.69 -7.09
C SER A 313 -2.39 16.18 -7.42
N ILE A 314 -3.62 16.65 -7.65
CA ILE A 314 -3.89 18.06 -7.90
C ILE A 314 -3.39 18.93 -6.75
N LYS A 315 -3.58 18.49 -5.50
CA LYS A 315 -3.06 19.17 -4.32
C LYS A 315 -1.54 19.34 -4.37
N GLU A 316 -0.80 18.28 -4.68
CA GLU A 316 0.65 18.32 -4.73
C GLU A 316 1.16 19.20 -5.87
N LEU A 317 0.53 19.09 -7.04
CA LEU A 317 0.83 19.90 -8.21
C LEU A 317 0.61 21.39 -7.95
N LYS A 318 -0.54 21.78 -7.37
CA LYS A 318 -0.76 23.18 -6.94
C LYS A 318 0.28 23.61 -5.91
N GLY A 319 0.69 22.71 -5.02
CA GLY A 319 1.74 22.98 -4.04
C GLY A 319 3.09 23.28 -4.70
N MET A 320 3.44 22.55 -5.77
CA MET A 320 4.64 22.80 -6.57
C MET A 320 4.59 24.16 -7.28
N LEU A 321 3.45 24.51 -7.90
CA LEU A 321 3.23 25.83 -8.52
C LEU A 321 3.36 26.96 -7.50
N THR A 322 2.66 26.86 -6.37
CA THR A 322 2.70 27.84 -5.27
C THR A 322 4.13 28.01 -4.73
N LYS A 323 4.84 26.90 -4.46
CA LYS A 323 6.22 26.94 -3.96
C LYS A 323 7.17 27.61 -4.96
N SER A 324 7.06 27.26 -6.24
CA SER A 324 7.87 27.85 -7.30
C SER A 324 7.62 29.36 -7.44
N ALA A 325 6.35 29.77 -7.42
CA ALA A 325 5.94 31.17 -7.49
C ALA A 325 6.52 31.99 -6.32
N ILE A 326 6.35 31.51 -5.08
CA ILE A 326 6.86 32.17 -3.87
C ILE A 326 8.38 32.33 -3.93
N ALA A 327 9.11 31.31 -4.41
CA ALA A 327 10.57 31.36 -4.51
C ALA A 327 11.10 32.46 -5.45
N LYS A 328 10.29 32.93 -6.41
CA LYS A 328 10.64 34.04 -7.32
C LYS A 328 9.93 35.36 -6.95
N GLY A 329 9.20 35.39 -5.82
CA GLY A 329 8.40 36.53 -5.37
C GLY A 329 7.21 36.82 -6.29
N ILE A 330 6.70 35.82 -7.02
CA ILE A 330 5.54 35.96 -7.90
C ILE A 330 4.28 35.56 -7.13
N PRO A 331 3.18 36.33 -7.21
CA PRO A 331 1.90 35.92 -6.65
C PRO A 331 1.50 34.51 -7.13
N PRO A 332 1.27 33.56 -6.22
CA PRO A 332 0.80 32.23 -6.60
C PRO A 332 -0.50 32.24 -7.42
N GLU A 333 -1.36 33.24 -7.23
CA GLU A 333 -2.55 33.49 -8.04
C GLU A 333 -2.24 33.64 -9.53
N VAL A 334 -1.13 34.30 -9.88
CA VAL A 334 -0.71 34.53 -11.27
C VAL A 334 -0.22 33.23 -11.89
N VAL A 335 0.72 32.54 -11.23
CA VAL A 335 1.31 31.30 -11.76
C VAL A 335 0.25 30.20 -11.92
N LYS A 336 -0.63 30.02 -10.94
CA LYS A 336 -1.70 29.01 -11.01
C LYS A 336 -2.71 29.33 -12.11
N SER A 337 -3.05 30.62 -12.30
CA SER A 337 -3.95 31.03 -13.38
C SER A 337 -3.33 30.85 -14.77
N ILE A 338 -2.02 31.10 -14.92
CA ILE A 338 -1.27 30.77 -16.14
C ILE A 338 -1.33 29.27 -16.42
N ALA A 339 -0.96 28.42 -15.45
CA ALA A 339 -0.96 26.97 -15.64
C ALA A 339 -2.32 26.41 -16.09
N VAL A 340 -3.43 26.96 -15.59
CA VAL A 340 -4.78 26.59 -16.06
C VAL A 340 -5.06 27.14 -17.45
N THR A 341 -4.66 28.37 -17.77
CA THR A 341 -4.84 28.93 -19.11
C THR A 341 -4.05 28.15 -20.16
N GLU A 342 -2.87 27.64 -19.81
CA GLU A 342 -1.98 26.93 -20.73
C GLU A 342 -2.53 25.57 -21.19
N ASN A 343 -3.10 24.76 -20.30
CA ASN A 343 -3.60 23.44 -20.71
C ASN A 343 -4.92 22.96 -20.10
N GLY A 344 -5.60 23.81 -19.32
CA GLY A 344 -6.94 23.58 -18.77
C GLY A 344 -7.04 22.52 -17.67
N ASN A 345 -6.23 21.46 -17.77
CA ASN A 345 -6.33 20.22 -17.00
C ASN A 345 -5.16 19.99 -16.04
N LEU A 346 -4.18 20.90 -16.00
CA LEU A 346 -2.95 20.77 -15.22
C LEU A 346 -2.17 19.49 -15.56
N THR A 347 -2.13 19.13 -16.84
CA THR A 347 -1.53 17.87 -17.31
C THR A 347 -0.06 18.04 -17.68
N GLN A 348 0.84 17.29 -17.06
CA GLN A 348 2.23 17.20 -17.53
C GLN A 348 2.42 16.06 -18.53
N PHE A 349 1.80 14.91 -18.25
CA PHE A 349 2.00 13.68 -18.99
C PHE A 349 0.68 13.09 -19.48
N LEU A 350 0.68 12.61 -20.71
CA LEU A 350 -0.37 11.77 -21.27
C LEU A 350 -0.33 10.37 -20.62
N PRO A 351 -1.40 9.55 -20.73
CA PRO A 351 -1.43 8.21 -20.13
C PRO A 351 -0.30 7.26 -20.57
N ASN A 352 0.27 7.48 -21.76
CA ASN A 352 1.43 6.72 -22.28
C ASN A 352 2.78 7.24 -21.75
N GLY A 353 2.78 8.22 -20.84
CA GLY A 353 3.98 8.83 -20.27
C GLY A 353 4.66 9.89 -21.15
N GLU A 354 4.10 10.19 -22.31
CA GLU A 354 4.57 11.28 -23.17
C GLU A 354 4.25 12.64 -22.53
N VAL A 355 5.09 13.64 -22.76
CA VAL A 355 4.80 15.00 -22.32
C VAL A 355 3.58 15.53 -23.06
N PHE A 356 2.69 16.23 -22.37
CA PHE A 356 1.63 16.98 -23.04
C PHE A 356 2.26 18.09 -23.90
N LYS A 357 1.95 18.11 -25.20
CA LYS A 357 2.50 19.06 -26.16
C LYS A 357 1.35 19.76 -26.88
N SER A 358 1.34 21.10 -26.91
CA SER A 358 0.38 21.87 -27.71
C SER A 358 0.80 21.94 -29.19
N HIS A 359 -0.10 22.47 -30.03
CA HIS A 359 0.17 22.74 -31.44
C HIS A 359 1.39 23.65 -31.63
N ASP A 360 1.58 24.63 -30.75
CA ASP A 360 2.68 25.61 -30.80
C ASP A 360 3.98 25.09 -30.17
N ASN A 361 4.15 23.77 -30.07
CA ASN A 361 5.33 23.10 -29.53
C ASN A 361 5.65 23.37 -28.04
N GLY A 362 4.71 23.92 -27.27
CA GLY A 362 4.87 24.11 -25.82
C GLY A 362 4.79 22.78 -25.06
N TYR A 363 5.71 22.58 -24.11
CA TYR A 363 5.81 21.35 -23.34
C TYR A 363 5.25 21.47 -21.93
N GLY A 364 4.42 20.48 -21.55
CA GLY A 364 4.02 20.22 -20.17
C GLY A 364 3.01 21.22 -19.61
N ILE A 365 2.88 21.23 -18.29
CA ILE A 365 1.88 22.03 -17.58
C ILE A 365 2.08 23.54 -17.78
N MET A 366 3.32 24.02 -17.87
CA MET A 366 3.61 25.45 -18.06
C MET A 366 3.80 25.83 -19.54
N GLN A 367 3.63 24.88 -20.47
CA GLN A 367 3.79 25.08 -21.91
C GLN A 367 5.10 25.80 -22.29
N VAL A 368 6.22 25.29 -21.74
CA VAL A 368 7.54 25.86 -22.01
C VAL A 368 7.95 25.52 -23.44
N THR A 369 8.24 26.55 -24.25
CA THR A 369 8.47 26.43 -25.71
C THR A 369 9.91 26.82 -26.07
N PRO A 370 10.65 26.01 -26.85
CA PRO A 370 11.96 26.38 -27.37
C PRO A 370 11.86 27.49 -28.42
N MET A 371 12.83 28.40 -28.43
CA MET A 371 12.88 29.49 -29.43
C MET A 371 13.34 29.00 -30.81
N SER A 372 14.07 27.90 -30.86
CA SER A 372 14.54 27.22 -32.08
C SER A 372 14.96 25.78 -31.75
N ASP A 373 15.24 24.97 -32.76
CA ASP A 373 15.72 23.60 -32.57
C ASP A 373 17.10 23.52 -31.89
N SER A 374 17.89 24.60 -31.92
CA SER A 374 19.21 24.70 -31.29
C SER A 374 19.18 25.44 -29.94
N ASP A 375 17.99 25.74 -29.40
CA ASP A 375 17.83 26.43 -28.12
C ASP A 375 18.45 25.59 -26.97
N LYS A 376 19.45 26.17 -26.28
CA LYS A 376 20.13 25.55 -25.13
C LYS A 376 19.81 26.23 -23.78
N SER A 377 18.77 27.07 -23.75
CA SER A 377 18.39 27.83 -22.54
C SER A 377 17.94 26.94 -21.38
N TYR A 378 17.48 25.72 -21.68
CA TYR A 378 17.04 24.73 -20.69
C TYR A 378 17.54 23.34 -21.06
N ASP A 379 17.59 22.45 -20.07
CA ASP A 379 17.61 21.01 -20.33
C ASP A 379 16.22 20.58 -20.83
N TRP A 380 16.04 20.57 -22.15
CA TRP A 380 14.75 20.24 -22.78
C TRP A 380 14.25 18.83 -22.48
N ASN A 381 15.15 17.89 -22.18
CA ASN A 381 14.73 16.56 -21.76
C ASN A 381 14.08 16.61 -20.37
N ARG A 382 14.62 17.42 -19.45
CA ARG A 382 13.99 17.67 -18.14
C ARG A 382 12.73 18.51 -18.25
N VAL A 383 12.67 19.52 -19.13
CA VAL A 383 11.43 20.28 -19.39
C VAL A 383 10.29 19.35 -19.78
N LYS A 384 10.59 18.36 -20.63
CA LYS A 384 9.60 17.38 -21.09
C LYS A 384 9.23 16.38 -20.00
N TYR A 385 10.24 15.83 -19.30
CA TYR A 385 10.06 14.61 -18.51
C TYR A 385 10.28 14.74 -17.00
N ASP A 386 10.41 15.95 -16.47
CA ASP A 386 10.43 16.25 -15.03
C ASP A 386 9.45 17.39 -14.73
N LEU A 387 8.32 17.07 -14.08
CA LEU A 387 7.27 18.03 -13.71
C LEU A 387 7.82 19.21 -12.91
N SER A 388 8.73 18.96 -11.96
CA SER A 388 9.27 20.04 -11.13
C SER A 388 10.11 20.99 -11.96
N TYR A 389 10.88 20.47 -12.91
CA TYR A 389 11.71 21.27 -13.79
C TYR A 389 10.86 22.05 -14.80
N ASN A 390 9.79 21.45 -15.33
CA ASN A 390 8.83 22.15 -16.20
C ASN A 390 8.20 23.37 -15.48
N ILE A 391 7.72 23.16 -14.24
CA ILE A 391 7.15 24.24 -13.42
C ILE A 391 8.20 25.32 -13.14
N GLN A 392 9.42 24.93 -12.78
CA GLN A 392 10.50 25.88 -12.53
C GLN A 392 10.81 26.73 -13.76
N ALA A 393 11.00 26.09 -14.93
CA ALA A 393 11.33 26.78 -16.18
C ALA A 393 10.23 27.77 -16.57
N GLY A 394 8.94 27.38 -16.50
CA GLY A 394 7.83 28.30 -16.76
C GLY A 394 7.81 29.51 -15.81
N VAL A 395 8.00 29.27 -14.51
CA VAL A 395 8.05 30.38 -13.52
C VAL A 395 9.27 31.28 -13.75
N GLU A 396 10.41 30.73 -14.17
CA GLU A 396 11.61 31.51 -14.54
C GLU A 396 11.40 32.35 -15.79
N ILE A 397 10.72 31.82 -16.80
CA ILE A 397 10.32 32.60 -17.98
C ILE A 397 9.44 33.77 -17.56
N LEU A 398 8.41 33.53 -16.74
CA LEU A 398 7.54 34.60 -16.26
C LEU A 398 8.32 35.65 -15.44
N ALA A 399 9.24 35.22 -14.57
CA ALA A 399 10.11 36.12 -13.83
C ALA A 399 11.01 36.95 -14.77
N LYS A 400 11.52 36.37 -15.84
CA LYS A 400 12.29 37.08 -16.88
C LYS A 400 11.40 38.10 -17.60
N LYS A 401 10.19 37.72 -18.00
CA LYS A 401 9.23 38.63 -18.66
C LYS A 401 8.87 39.82 -17.78
N TRP A 402 8.74 39.63 -16.48
CA TRP A 402 8.54 40.73 -15.53
C TRP A 402 9.62 41.82 -15.64
N THR A 403 10.89 41.44 -15.83
CA THR A 403 12.01 42.41 -15.90
C THR A 403 11.94 43.37 -17.09
N TYR A 404 11.16 43.05 -18.13
CA TYR A 404 11.06 43.84 -19.35
C TYR A 404 10.54 45.28 -19.15
N ALA A 405 9.78 45.52 -18.07
CA ALA A 405 9.30 46.84 -17.70
C ALA A 405 10.34 47.68 -16.92
N PHE A 406 11.46 47.08 -16.52
CA PHE A 406 12.47 47.66 -15.64
C PHE A 406 13.87 47.71 -16.27
N LEU A 407 13.98 47.39 -17.57
CA LEU A 407 15.22 47.57 -18.33
C LEU A 407 15.54 49.08 -18.47
N SER A 408 16.80 49.41 -18.74
CA SER A 408 17.21 50.79 -19.09
C SER A 408 16.45 51.32 -20.31
N SER A 409 16.18 50.42 -21.27
CA SER A 409 15.25 50.62 -22.37
C SER A 409 14.08 49.65 -22.23
N PRO A 410 12.99 50.03 -21.51
CA PRO A 410 11.84 49.15 -21.31
C PRO A 410 11.23 48.70 -22.64
N VAL A 411 10.69 47.50 -22.68
CA VAL A 411 9.97 46.96 -23.86
C VAL A 411 8.47 46.79 -23.62
N MET A 412 7.99 47.12 -22.41
CA MET A 412 6.59 47.15 -22.03
C MET A 412 6.36 48.17 -20.88
N PRO A 413 5.12 48.65 -20.67
CA PRO A 413 4.81 49.56 -19.57
C PRO A 413 5.10 48.98 -18.19
N LYS A 414 5.54 49.85 -17.29
CA LYS A 414 5.46 49.62 -15.84
C LYS A 414 4.06 50.01 -15.35
N ILE A 415 3.44 49.17 -14.54
CA ILE A 415 2.16 49.46 -13.89
C ILE A 415 2.40 49.85 -12.43
N ASN A 416 1.71 50.91 -11.98
CA ASN A 416 1.86 51.51 -10.66
C ASN A 416 3.35 51.76 -10.35
N ASN A 417 3.80 51.33 -9.17
CA ASN A 417 5.20 51.38 -8.75
C ASN A 417 5.98 50.09 -9.07
N GLY A 418 5.35 49.09 -9.71
CA GLY A 418 6.01 47.82 -9.99
C GLY A 418 6.22 46.93 -8.77
N GLU A 419 5.43 47.08 -7.71
CA GLU A 419 5.42 46.12 -6.59
C GLU A 419 4.94 44.73 -7.05
N LYS A 420 5.75 43.68 -6.81
CA LYS A 420 5.43 42.30 -7.20
C LYS A 420 4.23 41.70 -6.48
N ASN A 421 3.87 42.20 -5.30
CA ASN A 421 2.72 41.68 -4.53
C ASN A 421 1.37 42.18 -5.06
N LEU A 422 1.33 43.17 -5.95
CA LEU A 422 0.11 43.70 -6.56
C LEU A 422 -0.23 42.92 -7.83
N LEU A 423 -1.44 42.38 -7.90
CA LEU A 423 -1.89 41.53 -9.00
C LEU A 423 -2.04 42.29 -10.33
N GLU A 424 -2.41 43.57 -10.28
CA GLU A 424 -2.50 44.45 -11.45
C GLU A 424 -1.15 44.61 -12.16
N ASN A 425 -0.05 44.64 -11.40
CA ASN A 425 1.27 44.94 -11.94
C ASN A 425 1.79 43.85 -12.89
N TRP A 426 1.22 42.65 -12.85
CA TRP A 426 1.64 41.52 -13.66
C TRP A 426 1.07 41.50 -15.08
N TYR A 427 0.16 42.42 -15.44
CA TYR A 427 -0.59 42.37 -16.69
C TYR A 427 0.29 42.20 -17.93
N PHE A 428 1.32 43.05 -18.09
CA PHE A 428 2.20 42.96 -19.26
C PHE A 428 3.20 41.80 -19.18
N ALA A 429 3.61 41.37 -17.99
CA ALA A 429 4.43 40.17 -17.84
C ALA A 429 3.66 38.90 -18.24
N ILE A 430 2.36 38.82 -17.88
CA ILE A 430 1.45 37.76 -18.31
C ILE A 430 1.25 37.80 -19.83
N MET A 431 1.04 38.98 -20.41
CA MET A 431 0.95 39.15 -21.86
C MET A 431 2.23 38.66 -22.54
N ALA A 432 3.40 39.11 -22.06
CA ALA A 432 4.70 38.76 -22.61
C ALA A 432 5.09 37.29 -22.40
N TYR A 433 4.45 36.59 -21.45
CA TYR A 433 4.59 35.15 -21.29
C TYR A 433 4.08 34.39 -22.51
N ASN A 434 2.92 34.78 -23.04
CA ASN A 434 2.41 34.26 -24.30
C ASN A 434 3.09 34.91 -25.52
N GLY A 435 3.32 36.22 -25.48
CA GLY A 435 4.09 36.95 -26.49
C GLY A 435 3.68 38.42 -26.62
N LEU A 436 4.66 39.28 -26.92
CA LEU A 436 4.41 40.70 -27.26
C LEU A 436 3.99 40.81 -28.73
N SER A 437 2.76 40.40 -29.01
CA SER A 437 2.18 40.33 -30.36
C SER A 437 0.81 40.99 -30.39
N THR A 438 0.40 41.48 -31.56
CA THR A 438 -0.96 42.02 -31.81
C THR A 438 -2.07 40.98 -31.56
N LYS A 439 -1.76 39.68 -31.54
CA LYS A 439 -2.70 38.63 -31.08
C LYS A 439 -3.13 38.80 -29.62
N ASN A 440 -2.35 39.53 -28.83
CA ASN A 440 -2.65 39.86 -27.44
C ASN A 440 -3.18 41.29 -27.23
N ASP A 441 -3.46 42.02 -28.31
CA ASP A 441 -4.02 43.37 -28.26
C ASP A 441 -5.51 43.33 -27.92
N PRO A 442 -5.95 43.85 -26.75
CA PRO A 442 -7.35 43.88 -26.36
C PRO A 442 -8.21 44.84 -27.19
N ASN A 443 -7.61 45.68 -28.05
CA ASN A 443 -8.35 46.49 -29.02
C ASN A 443 -8.68 45.72 -30.31
N LYS A 444 -8.01 44.60 -30.56
CA LYS A 444 -8.20 43.76 -31.77
C LYS A 444 -8.81 42.40 -31.46
N VAL A 445 -8.58 41.89 -30.26
CA VAL A 445 -9.02 40.56 -29.82
C VAL A 445 -9.91 40.72 -28.60
N THR A 446 -11.10 40.13 -28.64
CA THR A 446 -12.09 40.24 -27.55
C THR A 446 -11.59 39.66 -26.23
N LYS A 447 -10.83 38.56 -26.30
CA LYS A 447 -10.38 37.81 -25.12
C LYS A 447 -8.93 37.32 -25.31
N PRO A 448 -7.95 38.23 -25.34
CA PRO A 448 -6.54 37.88 -25.50
C PRO A 448 -6.02 37.13 -24.26
N TYR A 449 -4.83 36.55 -24.37
CA TYR A 449 -4.28 35.61 -23.38
C TYR A 449 -4.33 36.14 -21.94
N GLN A 450 -3.85 37.36 -21.71
CA GLN A 450 -3.81 37.97 -20.39
C GLN A 450 -5.21 38.12 -19.78
N LEU A 451 -6.25 38.41 -20.56
CA LEU A 451 -7.61 38.49 -20.04
C LEU A 451 -8.15 37.12 -19.64
N LYS A 452 -7.78 36.05 -20.35
CA LYS A 452 -8.11 34.66 -19.94
C LYS A 452 -7.45 34.31 -18.60
N VAL A 453 -6.21 34.73 -18.39
CA VAL A 453 -5.51 34.54 -17.11
C VAL A 453 -6.20 35.31 -15.98
N TYR A 454 -6.57 36.58 -16.17
CA TYR A 454 -7.29 37.36 -15.16
C TYR A 454 -8.70 36.83 -14.89
N GLU A 455 -9.39 36.29 -15.90
CA GLU A 455 -10.68 35.63 -15.70
C GLU A 455 -10.52 34.34 -14.87
N ASN A 456 -9.52 33.50 -15.18
CA ASN A 456 -9.19 32.34 -14.35
C ASN A 456 -8.83 32.76 -12.92
N MET A 457 -8.11 33.86 -12.75
CA MET A 457 -7.80 34.42 -11.44
C MET A 457 -9.09 34.80 -10.69
N LYS A 458 -9.98 35.57 -11.33
CA LYS A 458 -11.30 35.94 -10.77
C LYS A 458 -12.12 34.73 -10.37
N ASN A 459 -12.28 33.78 -11.28
CA ASN A 459 -13.22 32.68 -11.10
C ASN A 459 -12.70 31.55 -10.20
N ARG A 460 -11.38 31.36 -10.15
CA ARG A 460 -10.77 30.21 -9.47
C ARG A 460 -9.94 30.56 -8.25
N THR A 461 -9.29 31.72 -8.23
CA THR A 461 -8.63 32.24 -7.01
C THR A 461 -9.55 33.13 -6.19
N LEU A 462 -10.67 33.59 -6.76
CA LEU A 462 -11.62 34.53 -6.16
C LEU A 462 -10.99 35.91 -5.85
N MET A 463 -9.93 36.25 -6.57
CA MET A 463 -9.29 37.57 -6.58
C MET A 463 -9.68 38.33 -7.84
N ASN A 464 -10.20 39.54 -7.70
CA ASN A 464 -10.71 40.35 -8.81
C ASN A 464 -9.91 41.66 -8.91
N PRO A 465 -8.64 41.61 -9.38
CA PRO A 465 -7.84 42.82 -9.59
C PRO A 465 -8.38 43.66 -10.74
N GLU A 466 -8.00 44.93 -10.77
CA GLU A 466 -8.33 45.79 -11.91
C GLU A 466 -7.58 45.33 -13.17
N ILE A 467 -8.27 45.31 -14.29
CA ILE A 467 -7.69 45.00 -15.58
C ILE A 467 -7.28 46.31 -16.24
N VAL A 468 -6.05 46.37 -16.78
CA VAL A 468 -5.58 47.51 -17.58
C VAL A 468 -6.58 47.81 -18.70
N LYS A 469 -6.96 49.08 -18.84
CA LYS A 469 -7.95 49.48 -19.83
C LYS A 469 -7.40 49.27 -21.23
N LYS A 470 -8.23 48.80 -22.16
CA LYS A 470 -7.77 48.44 -23.51
C LYS A 470 -7.09 49.61 -24.25
N GLN A 471 -7.56 50.84 -24.05
CA GLN A 471 -6.98 52.04 -24.65
C GLN A 471 -5.55 52.36 -24.16
N ASP A 472 -5.16 51.83 -22.99
CA ASP A 472 -3.82 52.02 -22.44
C ASP A 472 -2.84 50.96 -22.99
N VAL A 473 -3.33 49.96 -23.71
CA VAL A 473 -2.51 48.93 -24.38
C VAL A 473 -2.28 49.35 -25.83
N ILE A 474 -1.19 50.06 -26.06
CA ILE A 474 -0.87 50.65 -27.37
C ILE A 474 0.31 49.92 -28.00
N PHE A 475 0.09 49.29 -29.15
CA PHE A 475 1.15 48.75 -30.00
C PHE A 475 1.54 49.78 -31.08
N THR A 476 2.84 49.95 -31.32
CA THR A 476 3.42 50.97 -32.23
C THR A 476 4.53 50.38 -33.10
N GLY A 477 4.73 50.96 -34.29
CA GLY A 477 5.90 50.73 -35.14
C GLY A 477 5.90 49.41 -35.94
N ASN A 478 6.95 49.25 -36.76
CA ASN A 478 7.29 48.04 -37.50
C ASN A 478 8.81 47.77 -37.35
N PRO A 479 9.26 46.70 -36.66
CA PRO A 479 8.46 45.66 -36.02
C PRO A 479 7.62 46.17 -34.85
N VAL A 480 6.52 45.47 -34.56
CA VAL A 480 5.55 45.83 -33.52
C VAL A 480 6.20 45.90 -32.13
N LYS A 481 6.00 47.02 -31.42
CA LYS A 481 6.47 47.28 -30.05
C LYS A 481 5.32 47.76 -29.18
N LEU A 482 5.37 47.54 -27.87
CA LEU A 482 4.45 48.18 -26.93
C LEU A 482 4.96 49.58 -26.59
N LYS A 483 4.05 50.56 -26.54
CA LYS A 483 4.33 51.85 -25.89
C LYS A 483 4.69 51.59 -24.44
N THR A 484 5.69 52.29 -23.90
CA THR A 484 6.29 51.98 -22.59
C THR A 484 5.91 52.95 -21.48
N THR A 485 5.05 53.93 -21.79
CA THR A 485 4.57 54.93 -20.82
C THR A 485 3.96 54.23 -19.60
N PRO A 486 4.36 54.58 -18.36
CA PRO A 486 3.81 53.95 -17.17
C PRO A 486 2.29 54.12 -17.04
N ILE A 487 1.62 53.09 -16.52
CA ILE A 487 0.16 53.04 -16.33
C ILE A 487 -0.16 53.02 -14.83
N LYS A 488 -1.23 53.70 -14.42
CA LYS A 488 -1.76 53.65 -13.05
C LYS A 488 -3.11 52.94 -13.04
N THR A 489 -3.31 52.05 -12.08
CA THR A 489 -4.63 51.44 -11.79
C THR A 489 -5.24 52.10 -10.56
N LYS A 490 -6.57 52.10 -10.48
CA LYS A 490 -7.32 52.57 -9.29
C LYS A 490 -7.18 51.59 -8.13
N LEU A 491 -7.27 50.29 -8.42
CA LEU A 491 -7.08 49.21 -7.45
C LEU A 491 -5.60 48.82 -7.33
N LYS A 492 -5.24 48.35 -6.14
CA LYS A 492 -3.91 47.81 -5.79
C LYS A 492 -4.10 46.50 -5.02
N THR A 493 -4.61 45.49 -5.71
CA THR A 493 -5.03 44.22 -5.10
C THR A 493 -3.80 43.40 -4.71
N LYS A 494 -3.55 43.27 -3.40
CA LYS A 494 -2.45 42.45 -2.88
C LYS A 494 -2.75 40.95 -3.06
N SER A 495 -1.71 40.17 -3.36
CA SER A 495 -1.77 38.71 -3.27
C SER A 495 -2.13 38.28 -1.84
N THR A 496 -3.00 37.29 -1.73
CA THR A 496 -3.45 36.71 -0.45
C THR A 496 -2.74 35.40 -0.14
N GLN A 497 -1.80 34.99 -0.99
CA GLN A 497 -1.14 33.69 -0.92
C GLN A 497 0.33 33.76 -0.48
N PHE A 498 0.76 34.93 0.01
CA PHE A 498 2.09 35.14 0.59
C PHE A 498 2.14 35.02 2.11
N TYR A 499 1.00 34.84 2.80
CA TYR A 499 0.99 34.80 4.25
C TYR A 499 1.86 33.69 4.83
N LYS A 500 2.53 34.02 5.93
CA LYS A 500 3.42 33.15 6.70
C LYS A 500 2.83 32.92 8.09
N LYS A 501 3.37 31.93 8.80
CA LYS A 501 3.02 31.67 10.19
C LYS A 501 3.23 32.94 11.03
N ASN A 502 2.29 33.21 11.93
CA ASN A 502 2.19 34.36 12.83
C ASN A 502 1.75 35.68 12.18
N ASP A 503 1.51 35.72 10.86
CA ASP A 503 0.88 36.89 10.25
C ASP A 503 -0.51 37.11 10.87
N ARG A 504 -0.83 38.37 11.15
CA ARG A 504 -2.13 38.78 11.68
C ARG A 504 -2.90 39.52 10.61
N VAL A 505 -4.11 39.07 10.32
CA VAL A 505 -4.95 39.61 9.24
C VAL A 505 -6.31 39.98 9.81
N THR A 506 -6.85 41.12 9.39
CA THR A 506 -8.23 41.50 9.66
C THR A 506 -9.05 41.26 8.40
N ILE A 507 -10.07 40.40 8.46
CA ILE A 507 -10.85 40.09 7.24
C ILE A 507 -11.72 41.29 6.84
N SER A 508 -11.67 41.65 5.55
CA SER A 508 -12.35 42.82 4.98
C SER A 508 -13.84 42.63 4.69
N ALA A 509 -14.34 41.38 4.75
CA ALA A 509 -15.75 41.03 4.58
C ALA A 509 -16.12 39.79 5.41
N SER A 510 -17.42 39.51 5.53
CA SER A 510 -17.90 38.26 6.13
C SER A 510 -17.36 37.06 5.34
N ALA A 511 -16.80 36.06 6.04
CA ALA A 511 -16.13 34.94 5.40
C ALA A 511 -16.48 33.59 6.04
N ASN A 512 -16.49 32.55 5.20
CA ASN A 512 -16.71 31.16 5.63
C ASN A 512 -15.39 30.52 6.08
N PHE A 513 -15.35 30.10 7.34
CA PHE A 513 -14.27 29.34 7.97
C PHE A 513 -14.69 27.89 8.10
N ARG A 514 -13.74 26.97 8.01
CA ARG A 514 -14.01 25.54 7.83
C ARG A 514 -13.22 24.66 8.79
N THR A 515 -13.75 23.47 9.06
CA THR A 515 -13.08 22.49 9.94
C THR A 515 -11.97 21.71 9.23
N LYS A 516 -11.98 21.67 7.89
CA LYS A 516 -10.93 21.06 7.05
C LYS A 516 -10.61 21.98 5.86
N PRO A 517 -9.42 21.89 5.23
CA PRO A 517 -9.04 22.71 4.06
C PRO A 517 -9.73 22.18 2.78
N THR A 518 -11.05 22.28 2.73
CA THR A 518 -11.89 21.85 1.60
C THR A 518 -13.25 22.53 1.68
N THR A 519 -13.82 22.87 0.52
CA THR A 519 -15.14 23.48 0.39
C THR A 519 -16.30 22.55 0.81
N LYS A 520 -16.03 21.27 1.05
CA LYS A 520 -17.04 20.26 1.45
C LYS A 520 -17.18 20.07 2.96
N SER A 521 -16.33 20.71 3.76
CA SER A 521 -16.37 20.54 5.22
C SER A 521 -17.30 21.56 5.89
N THR A 522 -17.69 21.25 7.14
CA THR A 522 -18.52 22.11 7.99
C THR A 522 -17.99 23.53 8.00
N ARG A 523 -18.90 24.50 7.83
CA ARG A 523 -18.58 25.93 7.77
C ARG A 523 -19.15 26.69 8.97
N LYS A 524 -18.44 27.73 9.39
CA LYS A 524 -18.92 28.79 10.30
C LYS A 524 -18.55 30.14 9.70
N SER A 525 -19.47 31.09 9.71
CA SER A 525 -19.21 32.44 9.22
C SER A 525 -18.70 33.34 10.33
N PHE A 526 -17.74 34.21 10.01
CA PHE A 526 -17.27 35.27 10.89
C PHE A 526 -17.42 36.62 10.19
N PRO A 527 -17.82 37.69 10.91
CA PRO A 527 -18.12 38.99 10.32
C PRO A 527 -16.87 39.76 9.89
N LYS A 528 -17.07 40.79 9.06
CA LYS A 528 -16.05 41.79 8.72
C LYS A 528 -15.39 42.33 9.98
N GLY A 529 -14.08 42.57 9.93
CA GLY A 529 -13.31 43.08 11.08
C GLY A 529 -12.78 41.99 12.02
N THR A 530 -13.13 40.71 11.77
CA THR A 530 -12.57 39.60 12.54
C THR A 530 -11.06 39.51 12.35
N LYS A 531 -10.31 39.52 13.46
CA LYS A 531 -8.85 39.33 13.47
C LYS A 531 -8.50 37.85 13.53
N VAL A 532 -7.59 37.43 12.66
CA VAL A 532 -7.10 36.05 12.58
C VAL A 532 -5.57 36.01 12.64
N THR A 533 -5.03 34.95 13.22
CA THR A 533 -3.58 34.67 13.18
C THR A 533 -3.33 33.43 12.33
N ILE A 534 -2.43 33.54 11.37
CA ILE A 534 -2.02 32.44 10.50
C ILE A 534 -1.15 31.45 11.29
N LEU A 535 -1.53 30.17 11.30
CA LEU A 535 -0.87 29.14 12.12
C LEU A 535 0.15 28.29 11.35
N GLY A 536 0.24 28.44 10.03
CA GLY A 536 1.14 27.68 9.17
C GLY A 536 1.14 28.18 7.73
N GLY A 537 1.89 27.49 6.86
CA GLY A 537 1.94 27.82 5.43
C GLY A 537 0.64 27.50 4.69
N ALA A 538 0.59 27.95 3.43
CA ALA A 538 -0.48 27.67 2.48
C ALA A 538 -0.73 26.15 2.31
N ILE A 539 -2.01 25.74 2.30
CA ILE A 539 -2.44 24.35 2.16
C ILE A 539 -3.35 24.25 0.93
N GLU A 540 -2.91 23.47 -0.05
CA GLU A 540 -3.69 23.19 -1.25
C GLU A 540 -4.75 22.09 -1.01
N ASP A 541 -5.88 22.20 -1.70
CA ASP A 541 -6.90 21.15 -1.76
C ASP A 541 -6.83 20.36 -3.08
N ASP A 542 -7.60 19.28 -3.19
CA ASP A 542 -7.62 18.42 -4.39
C ASP A 542 -8.56 18.93 -5.50
N SER A 543 -9.20 20.10 -5.35
CA SER A 543 -10.08 20.65 -6.38
C SER A 543 -9.25 21.31 -7.50
N PRO A 544 -9.38 20.89 -8.77
CA PRO A 544 -8.75 21.59 -9.89
C PRO A 544 -9.43 22.93 -10.21
N ALA A 545 -10.66 23.14 -9.72
CA ALA A 545 -11.39 24.39 -9.88
C ALA A 545 -10.93 25.48 -8.90
N ASN A 546 -10.41 25.10 -7.72
CA ASN A 546 -9.98 26.05 -6.70
C ASN A 546 -8.48 26.34 -6.87
N LEU A 547 -8.14 27.59 -7.20
CA LEU A 547 -6.76 28.07 -7.24
C LEU A 547 -6.39 28.95 -6.03
N PHE A 548 -7.34 29.30 -5.17
CA PHE A 548 -7.03 29.81 -3.83
C PHE A 548 -6.41 28.70 -2.96
N THR A 549 -5.68 29.09 -1.94
CA THR A 549 -5.10 28.16 -0.96
C THR A 549 -5.82 28.29 0.38
N TRP A 550 -5.67 27.31 1.26
CA TRP A 550 -6.23 27.33 2.61
C TRP A 550 -5.15 27.72 3.61
N TYR A 551 -5.50 28.59 4.55
CA TYR A 551 -4.68 28.85 5.73
C TYR A 551 -5.35 28.26 6.96
N LYS A 552 -4.56 27.54 7.77
CA LYS A 552 -4.98 27.20 9.13
C LYS A 552 -4.81 28.44 10.00
N VAL A 553 -5.84 28.81 10.74
CA VAL A 553 -5.89 30.07 11.49
C VAL A 553 -6.48 29.89 12.88
N SER A 554 -6.06 30.73 13.83
CA SER A 554 -6.83 31.01 15.04
C SER A 554 -7.62 32.29 14.84
N VAL A 555 -8.82 32.34 15.42
CA VAL A 555 -9.74 33.47 15.29
C VAL A 555 -9.87 34.13 16.66
N SER A 556 -9.65 35.45 16.73
CA SER A 556 -9.74 36.20 17.98
C SER A 556 -11.15 36.06 18.59
N GLY A 557 -11.23 35.69 19.87
CA GLY A 557 -12.50 35.51 20.57
C GLY A 557 -13.25 34.21 20.24
N ALA A 558 -12.72 33.32 19.40
CA ALA A 558 -13.33 32.02 19.12
C ALA A 558 -12.42 30.85 19.54
N LYS A 559 -13.00 29.82 20.17
CA LYS A 559 -12.28 28.61 20.54
C LYS A 559 -11.92 27.78 19.28
N GLY A 560 -10.75 27.15 19.31
CA GLY A 560 -10.28 26.20 18.30
C GLY A 560 -9.53 26.82 17.11
N THR A 561 -9.21 25.97 16.12
CA THR A 561 -8.55 26.38 14.87
C THR A 561 -9.45 26.13 13.67
N TRP A 562 -9.33 26.98 12.67
CA TRP A 562 -10.17 26.97 11.48
C TRP A 562 -9.31 26.97 10.21
N TYR A 563 -9.93 26.66 9.07
CA TYR A 563 -9.35 26.81 7.75
C TYR A 563 -10.13 27.87 6.97
N VAL A 564 -9.43 28.81 6.39
CA VAL A 564 -10.02 29.89 5.60
C VAL A 564 -9.35 29.95 4.22
N ALA A 565 -10.15 30.15 3.18
CA ALA A 565 -9.64 30.37 1.82
C ALA A 565 -8.90 31.71 1.76
N SER A 566 -7.75 31.74 1.07
CA SER A 566 -6.90 32.92 0.97
C SER A 566 -7.64 34.14 0.43
N SER A 567 -8.60 33.94 -0.48
CA SER A 567 -9.43 35.00 -1.04
C SER A 567 -10.25 35.81 -0.02
N ASN A 568 -10.41 35.28 1.19
CA ASN A 568 -11.12 35.94 2.29
C ASN A 568 -10.17 36.71 3.24
N LEU A 569 -8.86 36.67 2.98
CA LEU A 569 -7.80 37.34 3.75
C LEU A 569 -7.31 38.61 3.03
N LYS A 570 -8.22 39.34 2.38
CA LYS A 570 -7.94 40.56 1.62
C LYS A 570 -7.81 41.77 2.52
#